data_AF-A0A0D2TNM0-F1
#
_entry.id   AF-A0A0D2TNM0-F1
#
_cell.length_a   1.000
_cell.length_b   1.000
_cell.length_c   1.000
_cell.angle_alpha   90.00
_cell.angle_beta   90.00
_cell.angle_gamma   90.00
#
_symmetry.space_group_name_H-M   'P 1'
#
loop_
_entity.id
_entity.type
_entity.pdbx_description
1 polymer ?
#
loop_
_entity_poly.entity_id
_entity_poly.type
_entity_poly.pdbx_seq_one_letter_code
_entity_poly.pdbx_strand_id
1 'polypeptide(L)' 'MQSEVVCSRCRNILLYPRGATNVCCALCNTITQVPPPGMEMAQLVCGGCRTLLMYTCGATSVRCSCCNIINHVT' A
#
# COMPACT_ATOMS: atom_id res chain seq x y z
N MET A 1 -22.68 -4.47 2.33
CA MET A 1 -21.88 -3.23 2.17
C MET A 1 -20.74 -3.54 1.20
N GLN A 2 -20.72 -2.89 0.05
CA GLN A 2 -19.67 -3.07 -0.96
C GLN A 2 -18.58 -2.01 -0.79
N SER A 3 -17.39 -2.31 -1.28
CA SER A 3 -16.25 -1.39 -1.35
C SER A 3 -15.68 -1.42 -2.77
N GLU A 4 -14.84 -0.44 -3.08
CA GLU A 4 -14.24 -0.26 -4.39
C GLU A 4 -12.71 -0.28 -4.32
N VAL A 5 -12.08 -0.86 -5.33
CA VAL A 5 -10.62 -0.87 -5.49
C VAL A 5 -10.27 -0.66 -6.94
N VAL A 6 -9.22 0.12 -7.20
CA VAL A 6 -8.72 0.35 -8.56
C VAL A 6 -7.76 -0.77 -8.95
N CYS A 7 -8.00 -1.44 -10.07
CA CYS A 7 -7.12 -2.49 -10.57
C CYS A 7 -5.70 -1.96 -10.82
N SER A 8 -4.69 -2.67 -10.30
CA SER A 8 -3.27 -2.30 -10.43
C SER A 8 -2.76 -2.27 -11.88
N ARG A 9 -3.42 -2.97 -12.81
CA ARG A 9 -3.00 -3.08 -14.21
C ARG A 9 -3.84 -2.20 -15.15
N CYS A 10 -5.14 -2.45 -15.23
CA CYS A 10 -6.01 -1.76 -16.20
C CYS A 10 -6.68 -0.50 -15.63
N ARG A 11 -6.44 -0.17 -14.36
CA ARG A 11 -7.02 0.97 -13.63
C ARG A 11 -8.56 1.01 -13.60
N ASN A 12 -9.24 -0.09 -13.92
CA ASN A 12 -10.69 -0.16 -13.81
C ASN A 12 -11.10 -0.28 -12.33
N ILE A 13 -12.27 0.28 -11.98
CA ILE A 13 -12.84 0.23 -10.64
C ILE A 13 -13.54 -1.12 -10.46
N LEU A 14 -13.12 -1.87 -9.45
CA LEU A 14 -13.67 -3.17 -9.11
C LEU A 14 -14.51 -3.04 -7.85
N LEU A 15 -15.79 -3.40 -7.96
CA LEU A 15 -16.68 -3.51 -6.81
C LEU A 15 -16.51 -4.88 -6.17
N TYR A 16 -16.39 -4.92 -4.86
CA TYR A 16 -16.19 -6.15 -4.11
C TYR A 16 -16.90 -6.11 -2.74
N PRO A 17 -17.26 -7.26 -2.16
CA PRO A 17 -17.81 -7.31 -0.82
C PRO A 17 -16.74 -6.95 0.23
N ARG A 18 -17.10 -6.13 1.23
CA ARG A 18 -16.19 -5.82 2.35
C ARG A 18 -15.65 -7.11 2.98
N GLY A 19 -14.34 -7.14 3.24
CA GLY A 19 -13.64 -8.29 3.81
C GLY A 19 -12.79 -9.07 2.81
N ALA A 20 -12.90 -8.81 1.50
CA ALA A 20 -11.95 -9.37 0.53
C ALA A 20 -10.56 -8.74 0.71
N THR A 21 -9.53 -9.58 0.78
CA THR A 21 -8.12 -9.16 0.79
C THR A 21 -7.54 -9.04 -0.63
N ASN A 22 -8.20 -9.67 -1.60
CA ASN A 22 -7.78 -9.74 -2.99
C ASN A 22 -9.01 -9.69 -3.88
N VAL A 23 -8.94 -8.94 -4.98
CA VAL A 23 -10.01 -8.85 -5.98
C VAL A 23 -9.41 -9.13 -7.35
N CYS A 24 -9.99 -10.12 -8.06
CA CYS A 24 -9.60 -10.41 -9.43
C CYS A 24 -10.30 -9.45 -10.39
N CYS A 25 -9.55 -8.77 -11.24
CA CYS A 25 -10.11 -7.95 -12.29
C CYS A 25 -10.76 -8.80 -13.37
N ALA A 26 -12.06 -8.61 -13.63
CA ALA A 26 -12.79 -9.33 -14.67
C ALA A 26 -12.33 -8.99 -16.10
N LEU A 27 -11.58 -7.90 -16.30
CA LEU A 27 -11.14 -7.44 -17.63
C LEU A 27 -9.74 -7.91 -18.02
N CYS A 28 -8.84 -8.01 -17.05
CA CYS A 28 -7.42 -8.31 -17.31
C CYS A 28 -6.87 -9.43 -16.43
N ASN A 29 -7.74 -10.15 -15.71
CA ASN A 29 -7.43 -11.28 -14.81
C ASN A 29 -6.35 -11.00 -13.77
N THR A 30 -6.06 -9.72 -13.50
CA THR A 30 -5.03 -9.32 -12.55
C THR A 30 -5.62 -9.30 -11.15
N ILE A 31 -4.95 -9.99 -10.24
CA ILE A 31 -5.29 -9.97 -8.81
C ILE A 31 -4.77 -8.66 -8.23
N THR A 32 -5.68 -7.85 -7.70
CA THR A 32 -5.38 -6.59 -7.02
C THR A 32 -5.55 -6.81 -5.53
N GLN A 33 -4.50 -6.54 -4.75
CA GLN A 33 -4.59 -6.58 -3.30
C GLN A 33 -5.41 -5.40 -2.80
N VAL A 34 -6.38 -5.69 -1.94
CA VAL A 34 -7.17 -4.68 -1.26
C VAL A 34 -6.40 -4.28 0.00
N PRO A 35 -6.13 -2.99 0.23
CA PRO A 35 -5.55 -2.55 1.48
C PRO A 35 -6.49 -2.96 2.63
N PRO A 36 -6.00 -3.60 3.70
CA PRO A 36 -6.85 -3.96 4.81
C PRO A 36 -7.55 -2.70 5.37
N PRO A 37 -8.83 -2.80 5.75
CA PRO A 37 -9.51 -1.68 6.40
C PRO A 37 -8.75 -1.30 7.67
N GLY A 38 -8.32 -0.04 7.77
CA GLY A 38 -7.46 0.41 8.87
C GLY A 38 -5.96 0.32 8.61
N MET A 39 -5.49 0.16 7.36
CA MET A 39 -4.08 0.35 7.03
C MET A 39 -3.68 1.81 7.23
N GLU A 40 -3.29 2.16 8.45
CA GLU A 40 -2.83 3.50 8.79
C GLU A 40 -1.49 3.77 8.09
N MET A 41 -1.32 4.97 7.53
CA MET A 41 -0.03 5.41 7.04
C MET A 41 0.66 6.23 8.11
N ALA A 42 1.94 5.97 8.30
CA ALA A 42 2.79 6.74 9.18
C ALA A 42 3.90 7.41 8.37
N GLN A 43 4.54 8.39 8.99
CA GLN A 43 5.63 9.14 8.39
C GLN A 43 6.89 8.98 9.23
N LEU A 44 8.04 8.89 8.56
CA LEU A 44 9.34 8.98 9.21
C LEU A 44 10.29 9.82 8.39
N VAL A 45 11.25 10.44 9.06
CA VAL A 45 12.31 11.21 8.40
C VAL A 45 13.51 10.29 8.21
N CYS A 46 14.03 10.20 6.99
CA CYS A 46 15.19 9.37 6.72
C CYS A 46 16.43 9.88 7.47
N GLY A 47 17.13 8.99 8.20
CA GLY A 47 18.31 9.35 8.97
C GLY A 47 19.52 9.80 8.13
N GLY A 48 19.57 9.43 6.84
CA GLY A 48 20.69 9.78 5.97
C GLY A 48 20.49 11.05 5.13
N CYS A 49 19.35 11.17 4.46
CA CYS A 49 19.08 12.29 3.55
C CYS A 49 17.99 13.26 4.05
N ARG A 50 17.39 13.00 5.22
CA ARG A 50 16.28 13.78 5.80
C ARG A 50 15.00 13.85 4.95
N THR A 51 14.89 13.04 3.90
CA THR A 51 13.64 12.90 3.14
C THR A 51 12.53 12.34 4.02
N LEU A 52 11.34 12.95 3.96
CA LEU A 52 10.13 12.42 4.58
C LEU A 52 9.63 11.21 3.78
N LEU A 53 9.51 10.06 4.45
CA LEU A 53 9.04 8.81 3.87
C LEU A 53 7.67 8.47 4.46
N MET A 54 6.73 8.12 3.59
CA MET A 54 5.46 7.51 3.99
C MET A 54 5.60 6.00 3.96
N TYR A 55 5.06 5.33 4.97
CA TYR A 55 5.07 3.89 5.07
C TYR A 55 3.79 3.38 5.72
N THR A 56 3.52 2.11 5.55
CA THR A 56 2.36 1.45 6.17
C THR A 56 2.66 1.16 7.64
N CYS A 57 1.76 1.56 8.54
CA CYS A 57 1.87 1.28 9.96
C CYS A 57 2.04 -0.24 10.18
N GLY A 58 3.01 -0.61 11.01
CA GLY A 58 3.44 -2.01 11.19
C GLY A 58 4.67 -2.44 10.36
N ALA A 59 5.21 -1.60 9.47
CA ALA A 59 6.52 -1.87 8.88
C ALA A 59 7.62 -1.78 9.96
N THR A 60 8.52 -2.76 10.03
CA THR A 60 9.68 -2.76 10.95
C THR A 60 10.83 -1.92 10.42
N SER A 61 10.88 -1.73 9.10
CA SER A 61 11.93 -0.96 8.43
C SER A 61 11.44 -0.42 7.08
N VAL A 62 11.97 0.74 6.69
CA VAL A 62 11.59 1.48 5.48
C VAL A 62 12.85 1.87 4.71
N ARG A 63 12.99 1.37 3.49
CA ARG A 63 14.08 1.76 2.58
C ARG A 63 13.78 3.14 1.98
N CYS A 64 14.70 4.08 2.13
CA CYS A 64 14.60 5.38 1.51
C CYS A 64 14.82 5.31 -0.01
N SER A 65 13.88 5.81 -0.80
CA SER A 65 14.01 5.86 -2.27
C SER A 65 15.09 6.83 -2.76
N CYS A 66 15.49 7.82 -1.94
CA CYS A 66 16.48 8.82 -2.31
C CYS A 66 17.93 8.34 -2.10
N CYS A 67 18.21 7.72 -0.96
CA CYS A 67 19.58 7.32 -0.57
C CYS A 67 19.75 5.82 -0.29
N ASN A 68 18.71 5.01 -0.49
CA ASN A 68 18.68 3.56 -0.25
C ASN A 68 18.96 3.10 1.19
N ILE A 69 19.10 4.04 2.15
CA ILE A 69 19.28 3.72 3.57
C ILE A 69 18.02 3.07 4.13
N ILE A 70 18.21 2.00 4.91
CA ILE A 70 17.16 1.33 5.68
C ILE A 70 16.95 2.10 6.98
N ASN A 71 15.74 2.60 7.19
CA ASN A 71 15.33 3.29 8.42
C ASN A 71 14.52 2.32 9.26
N HIS A 72 14.95 2.06 10.49
CA HIS A 72 14.22 1.20 11.42
C HIS A 72 13.11 2.00 12.10
N VAL A 73 11.90 1.44 12.10
CA VAL A 73 10.75 2.01 12.80
C VAL A 73 10.74 1.39 14.20
N THR A 74 11.06 2.20 15.22
CA THR A 74 11.11 1.78 16.63
C THR A 74 9.86 2.20 17.37
#